data_AF-A0A5M4D447-F1
#
_entry.id   AF-A0A5M4D447-F1
#
_cell.length_a   1.000
_cell.length_b   1.000
_cell.length_c   1.000
_cell.angle_alpha   90.00
_cell.angle_beta   90.00
_cell.angle_gamma   90.00
#
_symmetry.space_group_name_H-M   'P 1'
#
loop_
_entity.id
_entity.type
_entity.pdbx_description
1 polymer ?
#
loop_
_entity_poly.entity_id
_entity_poly.type
_entity_poly.pdbx_seq_one_letter_code
_entity_poly.pdbx_strand_id
1 'polypeptide(L)'
;MASVAKRRPDREQVAKRPIHCLRGVDALPPPGNRTVPVFERLNDLLLRLASYPLWEVAVELVVIWLVVWAIVRFLRGTRAVGALRGLLIVLLLGTILTRVLGSGGASFQRLTYLYDRALALVAVALIVIFQPELRRGLIRLGEAPLFRVTRSQQAQIISAVVSAAEYLAKARFGAIIVIERHIGLRGVTEGGTTLDAEVSDRLLRCIFFPGSALHDLAVVIRGTRITAAGVQLPLAEPSDMPDPQLGSRHRAALGVTKDSDAVVVVVSEESGHVRLAERGRLSRPFSGPELAEELQRRLGRPGPGNGPKAEDGADEPSDMSVEEPAEAGRES
;
A
#
# COMPACT_ATOMS: atom_id res chain seq x y z
N MET A 1 49.39 -72.70 3.75
CA MET A 1 50.26 -73.11 2.63
C MET A 1 50.35 -71.95 1.63
N ALA A 2 51.58 -71.62 1.21
CA ALA A 2 52.02 -70.76 0.09
C ALA A 2 51.40 -69.34 0.00
N SER A 3 52.05 -68.25 0.45
CA SER A 3 53.29 -67.61 -0.07
C SER A 3 53.22 -67.30 -1.57
N VAL A 4 52.85 -66.06 -1.92
CA VAL A 4 52.91 -65.53 -3.28
C VAL A 4 53.83 -64.33 -3.30
N ALA A 5 54.76 -64.39 -4.26
CA ALA A 5 56.00 -63.66 -4.31
C ALA A 5 55.87 -62.25 -4.90
N LYS A 6 56.71 -61.39 -4.36
CA LYS A 6 57.04 -60.03 -4.78
C LYS A 6 58.03 -60.09 -5.95
N ARG A 7 57.71 -59.49 -7.11
CA ARG A 7 58.72 -59.03 -8.09
C ARG A 7 58.32 -57.67 -8.67
N ARG A 8 59.35 -56.84 -8.80
CA ARG A 8 59.38 -55.42 -9.16
C ARG A 8 59.22 -55.20 -10.67
N PRO A 9 58.94 -53.95 -11.11
CA PRO A 9 58.48 -53.64 -12.46
C PRO A 9 59.64 -53.40 -13.41
N ASP A 10 59.44 -53.76 -14.69
CA ASP A 10 60.30 -53.33 -15.78
C ASP A 10 59.71 -52.12 -16.50
N ARG A 11 60.62 -51.20 -16.80
CA ARG A 11 60.43 -50.04 -17.67
C ARG A 11 60.12 -50.54 -19.08
N GLU A 12 59.30 -49.82 -19.83
CA GLU A 12 59.68 -49.07 -21.04
C GLU A 12 58.48 -48.86 -21.98
N GLN A 13 58.41 -47.65 -22.56
CA GLN A 13 57.68 -47.28 -23.77
C GLN A 13 56.15 -47.12 -23.72
N VAL A 14 55.69 -45.91 -23.41
CA VAL A 14 54.50 -45.33 -24.06
C VAL A 14 54.78 -43.87 -24.44
N ALA A 15 54.91 -43.67 -25.75
CA ALA A 15 54.58 -42.49 -26.56
C ALA A 15 54.90 -41.08 -26.02
N LYS A 16 56.03 -40.53 -26.49
CA LYS A 16 56.31 -39.09 -26.56
C LYS A 16 55.30 -38.42 -27.52
N ARG A 17 54.43 -37.54 -27.01
CA ARG A 17 53.81 -36.47 -27.82
C ARG A 17 54.59 -35.17 -27.58
N PRO A 18 54.93 -34.39 -28.62
CA PRO A 18 55.66 -33.15 -28.43
C PRO A 18 54.74 -32.09 -27.81
N ILE A 19 55.11 -31.61 -26.63
CA ILE A 19 54.50 -30.44 -26.00
C ILE A 19 55.05 -29.22 -26.74
N HIS A 20 54.19 -28.62 -27.55
CA HIS A 20 54.47 -27.37 -28.25
C HIS A 20 54.64 -26.27 -27.21
N CYS A 21 55.85 -25.71 -27.12
CA CYS A 21 56.13 -24.50 -26.38
C CYS A 21 55.27 -23.35 -26.91
N LEU A 22 54.35 -22.85 -26.09
CA LEU A 22 53.89 -21.47 -26.18
C LEU A 22 54.42 -20.70 -24.98
N ARG A 23 55.38 -19.86 -25.33
CA ARG A 23 56.10 -18.86 -24.57
C ARG A 23 55.13 -17.70 -24.29
N GLY A 24 55.00 -17.29 -23.02
CA GLY A 24 54.22 -16.10 -22.65
C GLY A 24 53.50 -16.23 -21.31
N VAL A 25 54.24 -16.47 -20.23
CA VAL A 25 53.75 -16.19 -18.87
C VAL A 25 54.44 -14.91 -18.44
N ASP A 26 53.82 -13.78 -18.76
CA ASP A 26 54.21 -12.50 -18.19
C ASP A 26 54.04 -12.57 -16.67
N ALA A 27 55.09 -12.18 -15.96
CA ALA A 27 55.13 -12.13 -14.51
C ALA A 27 53.96 -11.28 -13.97
N LEU A 28 53.19 -11.85 -13.04
CA LEU A 28 52.20 -11.11 -12.28
C LEU A 28 52.92 -10.06 -11.41
N PRO A 29 52.67 -8.75 -11.56
CA PRO A 29 53.30 -7.76 -10.69
C PRO A 29 52.76 -7.90 -9.25
N PRO A 30 53.56 -7.60 -8.22
CA PRO A 30 53.13 -7.69 -6.83
C PRO A 30 51.95 -6.74 -6.55
N PRO A 31 51.07 -7.03 -5.57
CA PRO A 31 49.96 -6.15 -5.22
C PRO A 31 50.50 -4.86 -4.60
N GLY A 32 50.77 -3.88 -5.46
CA GLY A 32 51.10 -2.53 -5.06
C GLY A 32 49.89 -1.89 -4.41
N ASN A 33 50.05 -1.48 -3.15
CA ASN A 33 49.11 -0.70 -2.38
C ASN A 33 48.93 0.71 -2.99
N ARG A 34 48.31 0.78 -4.18
CA ARG A 34 47.92 2.04 -4.81
C ARG A 34 46.53 2.39 -4.30
N THR A 35 46.45 3.43 -3.48
CA THR A 35 45.20 4.15 -3.23
C THR A 35 44.74 4.74 -4.56
N VAL A 36 44.04 3.95 -5.38
CA VAL A 36 43.43 4.43 -6.62
C VAL A 36 42.52 5.60 -6.27
N PRO A 37 42.79 6.82 -6.79
CA PRO A 37 42.00 8.00 -6.47
C PRO A 37 40.54 7.76 -6.86
N VAL A 38 39.60 8.35 -6.12
CA VAL A 38 38.14 8.22 -6.37
C VAL A 38 37.80 8.51 -7.83
N PHE A 39 38.56 9.40 -8.46
CA PHE A 39 38.45 9.79 -9.86
C PHE A 39 38.70 8.63 -10.85
N GLU A 40 39.70 7.77 -10.58
CA GLU A 40 39.93 6.58 -11.41
C GLU A 40 38.81 5.55 -11.23
N ARG A 41 38.27 5.38 -10.02
CA ARG A 41 37.11 4.50 -9.78
C ARG A 41 35.85 4.99 -10.50
N LEU A 42 35.66 6.31 -10.55
CA LEU A 42 34.55 6.94 -11.26
C LEU A 42 34.69 6.77 -12.78
N ASN A 43 35.91 6.94 -13.30
CA ASN A 43 36.20 6.75 -14.71
C ASN A 43 36.04 5.27 -15.13
N ASP A 44 36.46 4.33 -14.26
CA ASP A 44 36.30 2.90 -14.49
C ASP A 44 34.82 2.47 -14.42
N LEU A 45 34.01 3.10 -13.56
CA LEU A 45 32.56 2.94 -13.55
C LEU A 45 31.90 3.53 -14.81
N LEU A 46 32.35 4.70 -15.28
CA LEU A 46 31.85 5.34 -16.51
C LEU A 46 32.19 4.54 -17.77
N LEU A 47 33.41 4.02 -17.88
CA LEU A 47 33.84 3.17 -18.99
C LEU A 47 33.10 1.82 -19.02
N ARG A 48 32.79 1.25 -17.84
CA ARG A 48 31.94 0.06 -17.73
C ARG A 48 30.49 0.35 -18.12
N LEU A 49 29.95 1.52 -17.76
CA LEU A 49 28.59 1.91 -18.16
C LEU A 49 28.48 2.18 -19.67
N ALA A 50 29.56 2.66 -20.29
CA ALA A 50 29.65 2.90 -21.73
C ALA A 50 29.81 1.62 -22.58
N SER A 51 30.18 0.48 -21.99
CA SER A 51 30.26 -0.80 -22.69
C SER A 51 28.94 -1.59 -22.67
N TYR A 52 27.96 -1.18 -21.86
CA TYR A 52 26.60 -1.74 -21.94
C TYR A 52 25.80 -1.02 -23.01
N PRO A 53 24.97 -1.76 -23.78
CA PRO A 53 24.09 -1.11 -24.74
C PRO A 53 23.07 -0.25 -23.98
N LEU A 54 22.95 1.02 -24.38
CA LEU A 54 22.13 2.02 -23.69
C LEU A 54 20.67 1.61 -23.46
N TRP A 55 20.13 0.73 -24.32
CA TRP A 55 18.77 0.22 -24.19
C TRP A 55 18.62 -0.78 -23.04
N GLU A 56 19.63 -1.60 -22.74
CA GLU A 56 19.62 -2.51 -21.57
C GLU A 56 19.60 -1.69 -20.29
N VAL A 57 20.49 -0.69 -20.18
CA VAL A 57 20.55 0.23 -19.04
C VAL A 57 19.23 1.00 -18.87
N ALA A 58 18.62 1.44 -19.97
CA ALA A 58 17.34 2.13 -19.92
C ALA A 58 16.20 1.22 -19.41
N VAL A 59 16.12 -0.01 -19.90
CA VAL A 59 15.12 -0.99 -19.44
C VAL A 59 15.34 -1.32 -17.96
N GLU A 60 16.58 -1.58 -17.55
CA GLU A 60 16.92 -1.83 -16.15
C GLU A 60 16.52 -0.66 -15.25
N LEU A 61 16.84 0.58 -15.65
CA LEU A 61 16.51 1.78 -14.89
C LEU A 61 14.99 1.98 -14.79
N VAL A 62 14.23 1.73 -15.87
CA VAL A 62 12.76 1.81 -15.86
C VAL A 62 12.15 0.75 -14.95
N VAL A 63 12.64 -0.49 -15.00
CA VAL A 63 12.16 -1.57 -14.12
C VAL A 63 12.46 -1.25 -12.66
N ILE A 64 13.69 -0.83 -12.34
CA ILE A 64 14.08 -0.41 -10.99
C ILE A 64 13.21 0.77 -10.54
N TRP A 65 13.02 1.78 -11.38
CA TRP A 65 12.18 2.93 -11.08
C TRP A 65 10.74 2.52 -10.78
N LEU A 66 10.13 1.63 -11.57
CA LEU A 66 8.77 1.16 -11.37
C LEU A 66 8.64 0.36 -10.06
N VAL A 67 9.60 -0.51 -9.76
CA VAL A 67 9.66 -1.27 -8.51
C VAL A 67 9.80 -0.35 -7.31
N VAL A 68 10.74 0.60 -7.35
CA VAL A 68 10.95 1.58 -6.27
C VAL A 68 9.71 2.45 -6.10
N TRP A 69 9.11 2.94 -7.19
CA TRP A 69 7.88 3.72 -7.15
C TRP A 69 6.74 2.93 -6.52
N ALA A 70 6.56 1.66 -6.90
CA ALA A 70 5.54 0.78 -6.33
C ALA A 70 5.76 0.55 -4.82
N ILE A 71 7.00 0.28 -4.40
CA ILE A 71 7.38 0.11 -2.99
C ILE A 71 7.10 1.39 -2.21
N VAL A 72 7.55 2.55 -2.69
CA VAL A 72 7.34 3.84 -2.02
C VAL A 72 5.84 4.16 -1.93
N ARG A 73 5.07 3.92 -3.01
CA ARG A 73 3.62 4.13 -3.03
C ARG A 73 2.88 3.22 -2.06
N PHE A 74 3.36 1.98 -1.90
CA PHE A 74 2.81 0.98 -0.99
C PHE A 74 3.11 1.32 0.48
N LEU A 75 4.31 1.81 0.77
CA LEU A 75 4.71 2.18 2.13
C LEU A 75 4.07 3.50 2.59
N ARG A 76 3.86 4.48 1.70
CA ARG A 76 3.24 5.78 2.04
C ARG A 76 1.87 5.61 2.70
N GLY A 77 1.77 6.06 3.95
CA GLY A 77 0.54 5.99 4.76
C GLY A 77 0.50 4.81 5.74
N THR A 78 1.55 3.99 5.80
CA THR A 78 1.67 2.92 6.80
C THR A 78 2.49 3.37 8.01
N ARG A 79 2.17 2.83 9.20
CA ARG A 79 2.99 3.00 10.41
C ARG A 79 4.42 2.47 10.22
N ALA A 80 4.63 1.51 9.29
CA ALA A 80 5.94 1.00 8.93
C ALA A 80 6.90 2.07 8.37
N VAL A 81 6.42 3.19 7.83
CA VAL A 81 7.29 4.30 7.40
C VAL A 81 8.03 4.93 8.59
N GLY A 82 7.36 5.06 9.74
CA GLY A 82 7.96 5.57 10.95
C GLY A 82 9.07 4.65 11.46
N ALA A 83 8.77 3.35 11.54
CA ALA A 83 9.74 2.33 11.94
C ALA A 83 10.93 2.26 10.97
N LEU A 84 10.68 2.32 9.65
CA LEU A 84 11.74 2.31 8.64
C LEU A 84 12.65 3.53 8.74
N ARG A 85 12.08 4.73 8.95
CA ARG A 85 12.86 5.96 9.18
C ARG A 85 13.72 5.84 10.45
N GLY A 86 13.15 5.38 11.55
CA GLY A 86 13.89 5.17 12.80
C GLY A 86 15.04 4.18 12.62
N LEU A 87 14.78 3.07 11.93
CA LEU A 87 15.80 2.07 11.64
C LEU A 87 16.90 2.61 10.72
N LEU A 88 16.53 3.35 9.67
CA LEU A 88 17.48 3.95 8.74
C LEU A 88 18.41 4.94 9.46
N ILE A 89 17.88 5.74 10.39
CA ILE A 89 18.67 6.66 11.22
C ILE A 89 19.65 5.88 12.11
N VAL A 90 19.19 4.85 12.81
CA VAL A 90 20.05 4.01 13.67
C VAL A 90 21.15 3.34 12.86
N LEU A 91 20.81 2.81 11.68
CA LEU A 91 21.78 2.19 10.77
C LEU A 91 22.82 3.19 10.26
N LEU A 92 22.38 4.37 9.81
CA LEU A 92 23.25 5.43 9.29
C LEU A 92 24.20 5.93 10.39
N LEU A 93 23.66 6.23 11.58
CA LEU A 93 24.44 6.69 12.71
C LEU A 93 25.45 5.63 13.16
N GLY A 94 25.03 4.35 13.22
CA GLY A 94 25.92 3.23 13.53
C GLY A 94 27.02 3.04 12.48
N THR A 95 26.71 3.18 11.19
CA THR A 95 27.71 3.09 10.10
C THR A 95 28.70 4.25 10.16
N ILE A 96 28.23 5.47 10.40
CA ILE A 96 29.09 6.65 10.55
C ILE A 96 29.99 6.48 11.78
N LEU A 97 29.43 6.08 12.92
CA LEU A 97 30.20 5.89 14.14
C LEU A 97 31.27 4.82 13.97
N THR A 98 30.94 3.67 13.37
CA THR A 98 31.91 2.61 13.11
C THR A 98 32.95 2.97 12.06
N ARG A 99 32.60 3.68 10.98
CA ARG A 99 33.58 4.12 9.97
C ARG A 99 34.48 5.26 10.43
N VAL A 100 33.94 6.25 11.15
CA VAL A 100 34.69 7.43 11.61
C VAL A 100 35.55 7.07 12.83
N LEU A 101 35.03 6.33 13.81
CA LEU A 101 35.83 5.93 14.98
C LEU A 101 36.69 4.69 14.71
N GLY A 102 36.29 3.82 13.79
CA GLY A 102 37.04 2.61 13.43
C GLY A 102 38.19 2.83 12.45
N SER A 103 38.23 3.98 11.75
CA SER A 103 39.34 4.35 10.86
C SER A 103 40.59 4.85 11.59
N GLY A 104 40.51 5.13 12.90
CA GLY A 104 41.60 5.69 13.70
C GLY A 104 42.60 4.68 14.31
N GLY A 105 42.39 3.37 14.17
CA GLY A 105 43.31 2.34 14.70
C GLY A 105 42.60 1.12 15.26
N ALA A 106 43.35 0.04 15.46
CA ALA A 106 42.91 -1.32 15.85
C ALA A 106 42.12 -1.44 17.18
N SER A 107 41.78 -0.32 17.82
CA SER A 107 41.21 -0.23 19.17
C SER A 107 39.75 -0.67 19.27
N PHE A 108 38.97 -0.56 18.18
CA PHE A 108 37.50 -0.74 18.22
C PHE A 108 36.97 -1.99 17.49
N GLN A 109 37.79 -3.03 17.28
CA GLN A 109 37.34 -4.28 16.65
C GLN A 109 36.13 -4.94 17.36
N ARG A 110 36.06 -4.83 18.69
CA ARG A 110 34.91 -5.33 19.46
C ARG A 110 33.61 -4.58 19.15
N LEU A 111 33.70 -3.27 18.89
CA LEU A 111 32.54 -2.45 18.55
C LEU A 111 32.04 -2.77 17.13
N THR A 112 32.95 -2.98 16.17
CA THR A 112 32.61 -3.45 14.82
C THR A 112 31.95 -4.82 14.87
N TYR A 113 32.51 -5.77 15.63
CA TYR A 113 31.92 -7.11 15.79
C TYR A 113 30.51 -7.05 16.40
N LEU A 114 30.30 -6.22 17.41
CA LEU A 114 28.98 -6.03 18.02
C LEU A 114 27.98 -5.38 17.04
N TYR A 115 28.43 -4.40 16.26
CA TYR A 115 27.62 -3.75 15.24
C TYR A 115 27.19 -4.73 14.14
N ASP A 116 28.09 -5.58 13.65
CA ASP A 116 27.76 -6.60 12.64
C ASP A 116 26.72 -7.60 13.15
N ARG A 117 26.80 -7.99 14.43
CA ARG A 117 25.78 -8.81 15.08
C ARG A 117 24.45 -8.06 15.26
N ALA A 118 24.52 -6.77 15.61
CA ALA A 118 23.34 -5.93 15.72
C ALA A 118 22.64 -5.73 14.36
N LEU A 119 23.39 -5.61 13.26
CA LEU A 119 22.86 -5.55 11.90
C LEU A 119 22.06 -6.81 11.54
N ALA A 120 22.57 -8.00 11.90
CA ALA A 120 21.85 -9.25 11.71
C ALA A 120 20.53 -9.27 12.50
N LEU A 121 20.53 -8.81 13.76
CA LEU A 121 19.31 -8.69 14.57
C LEU A 121 18.32 -7.69 13.97
N VAL A 122 18.82 -6.54 13.49
CA VAL A 122 18.04 -5.50 12.80
C VAL A 122 17.38 -6.06 11.54
N ALA A 123 18.08 -6.86 10.74
CA ALA A 123 17.50 -7.48 9.55
C ALA A 123 16.33 -8.42 9.90
N VAL A 124 16.47 -9.22 10.97
CA VAL A 124 15.37 -10.08 11.46
C VAL A 124 14.22 -9.22 11.98
N ALA A 125 14.50 -8.20 12.80
CA ALA A 125 13.50 -7.30 13.34
C ALA A 125 12.73 -6.56 12.24
N LEU A 126 13.42 -6.15 11.16
CA LEU A 126 12.82 -5.55 9.98
C LEU A 126 11.76 -6.47 9.37
N ILE A 127 12.07 -7.75 9.14
CA ILE A 127 11.10 -8.70 8.58
C ILE A 127 9.87 -8.83 9.49
N VAL A 128 10.06 -8.92 10.81
CA VAL A 128 8.96 -9.04 11.78
C VAL A 128 8.08 -7.78 11.78
N ILE A 129 8.70 -6.59 11.77
CA ILE A 129 7.98 -5.31 11.72
C ILE A 129 7.20 -5.14 10.42
N PHE A 130 7.77 -5.60 9.29
CA PHE A 130 7.15 -5.54 7.96
C PHE A 130 6.22 -6.72 7.65
N GLN A 131 6.12 -7.71 8.53
CA GLN A 131 5.27 -8.88 8.34
C GLN A 131 3.81 -8.50 8.02
N PRO A 132 3.17 -7.53 8.72
CA PRO A 132 1.81 -7.11 8.42
C PRO A 132 1.67 -6.49 7.02
N GLU A 133 2.65 -5.71 6.57
CA GLU A 133 2.72 -5.09 5.25
C GLU A 133 2.91 -6.14 4.16
N LEU A 134 3.88 -7.05 4.31
CA LEU A 134 4.13 -8.14 3.36
C LEU A 134 2.87 -9.00 3.18
N ARG A 135 2.24 -9.39 4.30
CA ARG A 135 0.96 -10.13 4.27
C ARG A 135 -0.10 -9.38 3.47
N ARG A 136 -0.28 -8.08 3.70
CA ARG A 136 -1.25 -7.25 2.95
C ARG A 136 -0.92 -7.16 1.46
N GLY A 137 0.35 -7.04 1.09
CA GLY A 137 0.79 -7.02 -0.31
C GLY A 137 0.53 -8.34 -1.04
N LEU A 138 0.83 -9.46 -0.39
CA LEU A 138 0.58 -10.81 -0.92
C LEU A 138 -0.90 -11.10 -1.11
N ILE A 139 -1.74 -10.71 -0.15
CA ILE A 139 -3.20 -10.82 -0.26
C ILE A 139 -3.67 -10.05 -1.51
N ARG A 140 -3.26 -8.77 -1.65
CA ARG A 140 -3.58 -7.94 -2.82
C ARG A 140 -3.10 -8.52 -4.16
N LEU A 141 -1.96 -9.22 -4.17
CA LEU A 141 -1.40 -9.80 -5.39
C LEU A 141 -2.08 -11.13 -5.77
N GLY A 142 -2.57 -11.90 -4.79
CA GLY A 142 -3.31 -13.15 -4.99
C GLY A 142 -4.79 -12.96 -5.37
N GLU A 143 -5.28 -11.72 -5.38
CA GLU A 143 -6.66 -11.33 -5.68
C GLU A 143 -6.99 -11.36 -7.19
N ALA A 144 -6.87 -12.52 -7.83
CA ALA A 144 -7.57 -12.76 -9.09
C ALA A 144 -9.09 -12.80 -8.82
N PRO A 145 -9.94 -12.09 -9.60
CA PRO A 145 -11.37 -11.95 -9.31
C PRO A 145 -12.15 -13.22 -9.69
N LEU A 146 -12.07 -14.25 -8.84
CA LEU A 146 -12.74 -15.54 -9.10
C LEU A 146 -14.24 -15.53 -8.79
N PHE A 147 -14.74 -14.58 -7.99
CA PHE A 147 -16.17 -14.42 -7.68
C PHE A 147 -16.69 -13.09 -8.22
N ARG A 148 -17.14 -13.08 -9.48
CA ARG A 148 -17.87 -11.95 -10.06
C ARG A 148 -19.32 -11.98 -9.59
N VAL A 149 -19.70 -11.02 -8.75
CA VAL A 149 -21.10 -10.61 -8.62
C VAL A 149 -21.57 -10.12 -10.00
N THR A 150 -22.73 -10.58 -10.45
CA THR A 150 -23.26 -10.14 -11.75
C THR A 150 -23.65 -8.67 -11.65
N ARG A 151 -23.51 -7.88 -12.73
CA ARG A 151 -23.89 -6.45 -12.72
C ARG A 151 -25.31 -6.19 -12.21
N SER A 152 -26.25 -7.08 -12.52
CA SER A 152 -27.65 -6.99 -12.07
C SER A 152 -27.76 -7.10 -10.54
N GLN A 153 -27.10 -8.09 -9.95
CA GLN A 153 -27.04 -8.29 -8.50
C GLN A 153 -26.37 -7.11 -7.79
N GLN A 154 -25.32 -6.55 -8.39
CA GLN A 154 -24.65 -5.37 -7.85
C GLN A 154 -25.57 -4.15 -7.83
N ALA A 155 -26.33 -3.91 -8.91
CA ALA A 155 -27.30 -2.83 -8.97
C ALA A 155 -28.39 -2.97 -7.89
N GLN A 156 -28.87 -4.19 -7.64
CA GLN A 156 -29.85 -4.49 -6.59
C GLN A 156 -29.31 -4.14 -5.19
N ILE A 157 -28.06 -4.52 -4.88
CA ILE A 157 -27.42 -4.20 -3.60
C ILE A 157 -27.28 -2.69 -3.43
N ILE A 158 -26.78 -1.99 -4.47
CA ILE A 158 -26.59 -0.54 -4.42
C ILE A 158 -27.93 0.16 -4.19
N SER A 159 -28.98 -0.23 -4.93
CA SER A 159 -30.32 0.33 -4.75
C SER A 159 -30.83 0.12 -3.32
N ALA A 160 -30.72 -1.10 -2.78
CA ALA A 160 -31.16 -1.39 -1.42
C ALA A 160 -30.41 -0.58 -0.35
N VAL A 161 -29.09 -0.47 -0.50
CA VAL A 161 -28.23 0.29 0.44
C VAL A 161 -28.52 1.80 0.36
N VAL A 162 -28.66 2.36 -0.84
CA VAL A 162 -28.96 3.79 -1.03
C VAL A 162 -30.34 4.12 -0.45
N SER A 163 -31.38 3.34 -0.80
CA SER A 163 -32.73 3.56 -0.28
C SER A 163 -32.84 3.37 1.22
N ALA A 164 -32.04 2.48 1.82
CA ALA A 164 -31.95 2.36 3.28
C ALA A 164 -31.22 3.57 3.90
N ALA A 165 -30.06 3.95 3.35
CA ALA A 165 -29.26 5.07 3.85
C ALA A 165 -30.00 6.40 3.79
N GLU A 166 -30.73 6.69 2.72
CA GLU A 166 -31.58 7.89 2.60
C GLU A 166 -32.66 7.96 3.69
N TYR A 167 -33.32 6.83 3.95
CA TYR A 167 -34.35 6.76 4.99
C TYR A 167 -33.74 6.97 6.38
N LEU A 168 -32.65 6.27 6.68
CA LEU A 168 -31.95 6.36 7.96
C LEU A 168 -31.37 7.76 8.19
N ALA A 169 -30.84 8.41 7.13
CA ALA A 169 -30.37 9.79 7.16
C ALA A 169 -31.48 10.78 7.53
N LYS A 170 -32.65 10.67 6.87
CA LYS A 170 -33.82 11.51 7.15
C LYS A 170 -34.35 11.31 8.56
N ALA A 171 -34.35 10.06 9.05
CA ALA A 171 -34.77 9.71 10.40
C ALA A 171 -33.70 9.99 11.47
N ARG A 172 -32.47 10.35 11.06
CA ARG A 172 -31.28 10.48 11.92
C ARG A 172 -30.97 9.20 12.72
N PHE A 173 -31.18 8.05 12.10
CA PHE A 173 -30.80 6.76 12.67
C PHE A 173 -29.38 6.42 12.21
N GLY A 174 -28.49 6.20 13.18
CA GLY A 174 -27.09 5.85 12.91
C GLY A 174 -26.97 4.49 12.23
N ALA A 175 -26.13 4.40 11.21
CA ALA A 175 -25.93 3.15 10.49
C ALA A 175 -24.48 2.97 10.03
N ILE A 176 -24.05 1.71 9.95
CA ILE A 176 -22.74 1.33 9.45
C ILE A 176 -22.83 0.03 8.65
N ILE A 177 -22.77 0.16 7.33
CA ILE A 177 -22.96 -0.92 6.37
C ILE A 177 -21.63 -1.19 5.68
N VAL A 178 -21.05 -2.35 5.92
CA VAL A 178 -19.78 -2.80 5.35
C VAL A 178 -20.06 -3.68 4.15
N ILE A 179 -19.62 -3.26 2.97
CA ILE A 179 -19.73 -4.05 1.73
C ILE A 179 -18.37 -4.71 1.50
N GLU A 180 -18.34 -6.03 1.72
CA GLU A 180 -17.17 -6.86 1.48
C GLU A 180 -16.87 -6.92 -0.02
N ARG A 181 -15.58 -6.78 -0.35
CA ARG A 181 -15.07 -6.90 -1.71
C ARG A 181 -14.21 -8.15 -1.84
N HIS A 182 -12.90 -7.99 -2.03
CA HIS A 182 -12.00 -9.12 -2.29
C HIS A 182 -11.37 -9.64 -1.00
N ILE A 183 -11.10 -8.76 -0.04
CA ILE A 183 -10.57 -9.14 1.28
C ILE A 183 -11.73 -9.61 2.15
N GLY A 184 -11.79 -10.91 2.37
CA GLY A 184 -12.80 -11.54 3.22
C GLY A 184 -12.76 -11.00 4.66
N LEU A 185 -13.91 -10.62 5.20
CA LEU A 185 -14.05 -10.07 6.54
C LEU A 185 -14.41 -11.12 7.60
N ARG A 186 -14.14 -12.41 7.33
CA ARG A 186 -14.58 -13.54 8.17
C ARG A 186 -14.19 -13.38 9.65
N GLY A 187 -12.93 -13.03 9.92
CA GLY A 187 -12.45 -12.85 11.30
C GLY A 187 -13.09 -11.66 12.02
N VAL A 188 -13.67 -10.70 11.30
CA VAL A 188 -14.44 -9.59 11.89
C VAL A 188 -15.89 -10.01 12.12
N THR A 189 -16.47 -10.79 11.19
CA THR A 189 -17.87 -11.24 11.28
C THR A 189 -18.15 -12.27 12.38
N GLU A 190 -17.12 -12.99 12.87
CA GLU A 190 -17.28 -14.03 13.91
C GLU A 190 -17.88 -13.49 15.23
N GLY A 191 -17.67 -12.21 15.55
CA GLY A 191 -18.22 -11.59 16.76
C GLY A 191 -19.67 -11.11 16.64
N GLY A 192 -20.30 -11.21 15.45
CA GLY A 192 -21.66 -10.73 15.21
C GLY A 192 -22.72 -11.85 15.18
N THR A 193 -23.99 -11.45 15.06
CA THR A 193 -25.09 -12.37 14.81
C THR A 193 -25.13 -12.75 13.34
N THR A 194 -24.97 -14.04 13.03
CA THR A 194 -25.08 -14.55 11.66
C THR A 194 -26.54 -14.46 11.20
N LEU A 195 -26.77 -13.82 10.05
CA LEU A 195 -28.12 -13.66 9.48
C LEU A 195 -28.29 -14.48 8.20
N ASP A 196 -27.29 -14.47 7.34
CA ASP A 196 -27.30 -15.10 6.01
C ASP A 196 -28.63 -14.85 5.25
N ALA A 197 -28.97 -13.57 5.13
CA ALA A 197 -30.23 -13.10 4.54
C ALA A 197 -29.98 -12.34 3.23
N GLU A 198 -30.95 -12.32 2.31
CA GLU A 198 -30.86 -11.51 1.09
C GLU A 198 -30.90 -10.00 1.43
N VAL A 199 -30.03 -9.21 0.78
CA VAL A 199 -29.99 -7.76 0.98
C VAL A 199 -31.29 -7.13 0.49
N SER A 200 -31.98 -6.41 1.36
CA SER A 200 -33.16 -5.60 1.02
C SER A 200 -33.18 -4.30 1.81
N ASP A 201 -33.83 -3.27 1.26
CA ASP A 201 -33.94 -1.97 1.94
C ASP A 201 -34.63 -2.11 3.31
N ARG A 202 -35.69 -2.93 3.36
CA ARG A 202 -36.52 -3.11 4.56
C ARG A 202 -35.74 -3.78 5.67
N LEU A 203 -34.94 -4.80 5.33
CA LEU A 203 -34.11 -5.50 6.30
C LEU A 203 -33.04 -4.58 6.88
N LEU A 204 -32.36 -3.79 6.04
CA LEU A 204 -31.38 -2.80 6.50
C LEU A 204 -32.01 -1.77 7.44
N ARG A 205 -33.19 -1.23 7.09
CA ARG A 205 -33.93 -0.29 7.95
C ARG A 205 -34.32 -0.92 9.29
N CYS A 206 -34.75 -2.18 9.28
CA CYS A 206 -35.13 -2.91 10.49
C CYS A 206 -33.94 -3.15 11.42
N ILE A 207 -32.78 -3.53 10.87
CA ILE A 207 -31.56 -3.76 11.65
C ILE A 207 -31.14 -2.46 12.37
N PHE A 208 -31.09 -1.34 11.66
CA PHE A 208 -30.67 -0.04 12.21
C PHE A 208 -31.79 0.74 12.93
N PHE A 209 -32.93 0.10 13.21
CA PHE A 209 -33.98 0.75 13.97
C PHE A 209 -33.52 0.96 15.43
N PRO A 210 -33.65 2.19 16.00
CA PRO A 210 -33.24 2.46 17.37
C PRO A 210 -33.91 1.52 18.39
N GLY A 211 -33.11 0.95 19.28
CA GLY A 211 -33.57 0.01 20.30
C GLY A 211 -33.66 -1.46 19.83
N SER A 212 -33.31 -1.77 18.58
CA SER A 212 -33.13 -3.17 18.16
C SER A 212 -31.86 -3.77 18.78
N ALA A 213 -31.79 -5.09 18.96
CA ALA A 213 -30.56 -5.71 19.47
C ALA A 213 -29.34 -5.59 18.52
N LEU A 214 -29.56 -5.22 17.26
CA LEU A 214 -28.54 -5.25 16.20
C LEU A 214 -28.12 -3.86 15.70
N HIS A 215 -28.79 -2.77 16.13
CA HIS A 215 -28.62 -1.43 15.56
C HIS A 215 -27.32 -0.71 15.94
N ASP A 216 -26.68 -1.09 17.04
CA ASP A 216 -25.54 -0.37 17.60
C ASP A 216 -24.21 -0.65 16.89
N LEU A 217 -24.15 -1.67 16.05
CA LEU A 217 -22.92 -2.17 15.44
C LEU A 217 -23.09 -2.42 13.93
N ALA A 218 -22.06 -2.96 13.28
CA ALA A 218 -22.01 -3.03 11.82
C ALA A 218 -22.81 -4.18 11.22
N VAL A 219 -23.29 -3.95 10.00
CA VAL A 219 -23.83 -4.96 9.10
C VAL A 219 -22.80 -5.26 8.03
N VAL A 220 -22.54 -6.54 7.76
CA VAL A 220 -21.57 -6.97 6.74
C VAL A 220 -22.31 -7.67 5.59
N ILE A 221 -22.16 -7.11 4.39
CA ILE A 221 -22.72 -7.61 3.13
C ILE A 221 -21.62 -8.30 2.34
N ARG A 222 -21.84 -9.55 1.92
CA ARG A 222 -20.97 -10.31 1.02
C ARG A 222 -21.79 -10.76 -0.18
N GLY A 223 -21.41 -10.32 -1.37
CA GLY A 223 -22.20 -10.57 -2.57
C GLY A 223 -23.62 -10.01 -2.38
N THR A 224 -24.65 -10.83 -2.63
CA THR A 224 -26.07 -10.45 -2.49
C THR A 224 -26.66 -10.67 -1.10
N ARG A 225 -25.84 -11.04 -0.10
CA ARG A 225 -26.32 -11.46 1.22
C ARG A 225 -25.71 -10.67 2.36
N ILE A 226 -26.54 -10.39 3.36
CA ILE A 226 -26.11 -9.93 4.68
C ILE A 226 -25.58 -11.15 5.43
N THR A 227 -24.26 -11.21 5.61
CA THR A 227 -23.62 -12.34 6.32
C THR A 227 -23.88 -12.26 7.81
N ALA A 228 -23.65 -11.08 8.40
CA ALA A 228 -23.81 -10.84 9.83
C ALA A 228 -24.25 -9.39 10.11
N ALA A 229 -24.90 -9.21 11.26
CA ALA A 229 -25.23 -7.92 11.84
C ALA A 229 -24.79 -7.87 13.30
N GLY A 230 -24.76 -6.68 13.91
CA GLY A 230 -24.24 -6.56 15.27
C GLY A 230 -22.72 -6.75 15.35
N VAL A 231 -21.99 -6.53 14.25
CA VAL A 231 -20.55 -6.84 14.16
C VAL A 231 -19.71 -5.71 14.75
N GLN A 232 -18.88 -6.02 15.74
CA GLN A 232 -17.93 -5.07 16.28
C GLN A 232 -16.71 -4.91 15.36
N LEU A 233 -16.50 -3.69 14.86
CA LEU A 233 -15.37 -3.38 13.98
C LEU A 233 -14.19 -2.79 14.77
N PRO A 234 -12.94 -2.94 14.28
CA PRO A 234 -11.80 -2.20 14.83
C PRO A 234 -11.98 -0.70 14.61
N LEU A 235 -11.60 0.10 15.61
CA LEU A 235 -11.70 1.56 15.53
C LEU A 235 -10.37 2.16 15.06
N ALA A 236 -10.43 3.19 14.20
CA ALA A 236 -9.27 4.01 13.88
C ALA A 236 -8.82 4.84 15.10
N GLU A 237 -7.52 5.18 15.16
CA GLU A 237 -6.99 6.10 16.16
C GLU A 237 -7.53 7.52 15.91
N PRO A 238 -7.71 8.35 16.95
CA PRO A 238 -8.20 9.72 16.78
C PRO A 238 -7.34 10.58 15.83
N SER A 239 -6.03 10.31 15.76
CA SER A 239 -5.06 10.96 14.87
C SER A 239 -5.29 10.70 13.38
N ASP A 240 -5.98 9.61 13.03
CA ASP A 240 -6.27 9.25 11.64
C ASP A 240 -7.61 9.83 11.15
N MET A 241 -8.39 10.43 12.04
CA MET A 241 -9.69 10.99 11.70
C MET A 241 -9.54 12.37 11.06
N PRO A 242 -10.26 12.66 9.95
CA PRO A 242 -10.26 14.00 9.36
C PRO A 242 -10.83 15.07 10.29
N ASP A 243 -11.76 14.68 11.15
CA ASP A 243 -12.44 15.56 12.11
C ASP A 243 -12.58 14.82 13.45
N PRO A 244 -12.00 15.35 14.55
CA PRO A 244 -12.10 14.78 15.90
C PRO A 244 -13.53 14.70 16.45
N GLN A 245 -14.48 15.47 15.93
CA GLN A 245 -15.88 15.48 16.39
C GLN A 245 -16.67 14.26 15.88
N LEU A 246 -16.13 13.52 14.91
CA LEU A 246 -16.82 12.37 14.34
C LEU A 246 -16.88 11.20 15.34
N GLY A 247 -18.10 10.74 15.60
CA GLY A 247 -18.38 9.67 16.56
C GLY A 247 -17.79 8.29 16.22
N SER A 248 -18.03 7.34 17.13
CA SER A 248 -17.46 5.97 17.10
C SER A 248 -17.78 5.19 15.82
N ARG A 249 -18.96 5.35 15.23
CA ARG A 249 -19.33 4.69 13.95
C ARG A 249 -18.44 5.13 12.78
N HIS A 250 -18.07 6.40 12.70
CA HIS A 250 -17.14 6.88 11.66
C HIS A 250 -15.75 6.30 11.88
N ARG A 251 -15.29 6.24 13.15
CA ARG A 251 -14.01 5.62 13.50
C ARG A 251 -13.97 4.12 13.19
N ALA A 252 -15.07 3.41 13.44
CA ALA A 252 -15.25 2.00 13.11
C ALA A 252 -15.21 1.77 11.59
N ALA A 253 -15.91 2.61 10.82
CA ALA A 253 -15.90 2.57 9.36
C ALA A 253 -14.48 2.82 8.81
N LEU A 254 -13.75 3.78 9.38
CA LEU A 254 -12.36 4.03 8.98
C LEU A 254 -11.44 2.88 9.38
N GLY A 255 -11.60 2.32 10.58
CA GLY A 255 -10.74 1.27 11.11
C GLY A 255 -10.81 -0.03 10.30
N VAL A 256 -12.01 -0.50 9.94
CA VAL A 256 -12.16 -1.73 9.13
C VAL A 256 -11.54 -1.58 7.74
N THR A 257 -11.55 -0.37 7.17
CA THR A 257 -11.01 -0.11 5.82
C THR A 257 -9.50 0.14 5.78
N LYS A 258 -8.82 0.14 6.93
CA LYS A 258 -7.34 0.19 6.96
C LYS A 258 -6.72 -1.14 6.52
N ASP A 259 -7.34 -2.24 6.96
CA ASP A 259 -6.84 -3.59 6.74
C ASP A 259 -7.70 -4.40 5.76
N SER A 260 -8.73 -3.79 5.16
CA SER A 260 -9.55 -4.38 4.10
C SER A 260 -9.77 -3.42 2.93
N ASP A 261 -10.19 -3.95 1.79
CA ASP A 261 -10.62 -3.19 0.61
C ASP A 261 -12.12 -2.90 0.61
N ALA A 262 -12.80 -3.16 1.74
CA ALA A 262 -14.24 -2.97 1.86
C ALA A 262 -14.64 -1.50 1.65
N VAL A 263 -15.85 -1.32 1.13
CA VAL A 263 -16.50 -0.01 1.04
C VAL A 263 -17.52 0.07 2.15
N VAL A 264 -17.41 1.06 3.02
CA VAL A 264 -18.30 1.21 4.18
C VAL A 264 -19.16 2.45 4.01
N VAL A 265 -20.47 2.28 4.08
CA VAL A 265 -21.44 3.37 4.15
C VAL A 265 -21.71 3.66 5.63
N VAL A 266 -21.54 4.90 6.04
CA VAL A 266 -21.85 5.35 7.40
C VAL A 266 -22.87 6.48 7.38
N VAL A 267 -23.87 6.38 8.24
CA VAL A 267 -24.90 7.40 8.46
C VAL A 267 -24.75 7.96 9.87
N SER A 268 -24.61 9.28 9.99
CA SER A 268 -24.49 9.97 11.28
C SER A 268 -25.84 10.09 11.98
N GLU A 269 -25.92 9.66 13.24
CA GLU A 269 -27.10 9.87 14.09
C GLU A 269 -27.30 11.33 14.51
N GLU A 270 -26.23 12.12 14.56
CA GLU A 270 -26.30 13.53 14.98
C GLU A 270 -26.74 14.44 13.82
N SER A 271 -26.09 14.27 12.66
CA SER A 271 -26.26 15.16 11.50
C SER A 271 -27.13 14.58 10.38
N GLY A 272 -27.36 13.26 10.36
CA GLY A 272 -27.99 12.57 9.22
C GLY A 272 -27.09 12.47 7.98
N HIS A 273 -25.85 12.98 8.03
CA HIS A 273 -24.95 12.92 6.88
C HIS A 273 -24.54 11.48 6.55
N VAL A 274 -24.56 11.16 5.25
CA VAL A 274 -24.08 9.88 4.72
C VAL A 274 -22.68 10.05 4.14
N ARG A 275 -21.73 9.21 4.57
CA ARG A 275 -20.35 9.22 4.09
C ARG A 275 -19.90 7.82 3.70
N LEU A 276 -18.84 7.75 2.91
CA LEU A 276 -18.15 6.51 2.56
C LEU A 276 -16.77 6.47 3.21
N ALA A 277 -16.42 5.31 3.78
CA ALA A 277 -15.05 4.99 4.14
C ALA A 277 -14.48 3.93 3.19
N GLU A 278 -13.26 4.14 2.71
CA GLU A 278 -12.50 3.18 1.89
C GLU A 278 -11.01 3.45 2.05
N ARG A 279 -10.19 2.39 2.18
CA ARG A 279 -8.73 2.45 2.24
C ARG A 279 -8.21 3.46 3.28
N GLY A 280 -8.83 3.49 4.46
CA GLY A 280 -8.45 4.37 5.56
C GLY A 280 -8.70 5.85 5.28
N ARG A 281 -9.62 6.20 4.37
CA ARG A 281 -10.08 7.58 4.14
C ARG A 281 -11.59 7.66 4.26
N LEU A 282 -12.07 8.78 4.79
CA LEU A 282 -13.49 9.11 4.87
C LEU A 282 -13.82 10.20 3.85
N SER A 283 -14.92 10.06 3.12
CA SER A 283 -15.36 11.01 2.09
C SER A 283 -16.04 12.25 2.69
N ARG A 284 -16.29 13.24 1.81
CA ARG A 284 -17.32 14.26 2.05
C ARG A 284 -18.72 13.60 2.21
N PRO A 285 -19.69 14.30 2.82
CA PRO A 285 -21.09 13.88 2.77
C PRO A 285 -21.60 13.77 1.33
N PHE A 286 -22.48 12.79 1.11
CA PHE A 286 -23.14 12.56 -0.17
C PHE A 286 -24.66 12.69 -0.03
N SER A 287 -25.30 13.20 -1.07
CA SER A 287 -26.74 13.03 -1.27
C SER A 287 -27.07 11.60 -1.74
N GLY A 288 -28.34 11.22 -1.68
CA GLY A 288 -28.82 9.93 -2.17
C GLY A 288 -28.40 9.56 -3.61
N PRO A 289 -28.65 10.42 -4.62
CA PRO A 289 -28.22 10.15 -5.99
C PRO A 289 -26.69 10.11 -6.13
N GLU A 290 -25.96 11.03 -5.49
CA GLU A 290 -24.48 11.02 -5.49
C GLU A 290 -23.92 9.72 -4.88
N LEU A 291 -24.53 9.22 -3.80
CA LEU A 291 -24.13 7.97 -3.15
C LEU A 291 -24.30 6.78 -4.10
N ALA A 292 -25.37 6.74 -4.88
CA ALA A 292 -25.62 5.68 -5.86
C ALA A 292 -24.55 5.64 -6.94
N GLU A 293 -24.21 6.80 -7.51
CA GLU A 293 -23.14 6.92 -8.52
C GLU A 293 -21.78 6.53 -7.94
N GLU A 294 -21.49 6.97 -6.72
CA GLU A 294 -20.22 6.70 -6.06
C GLU A 294 -20.06 5.21 -5.73
N LEU A 295 -21.12 4.55 -5.25
CA LEU A 295 -21.13 3.11 -5.01
C LEU A 295 -21.03 2.33 -6.32
N GLN A 296 -21.71 2.77 -7.38
CA GLN A 296 -21.56 2.18 -8.72
C GLN A 296 -20.12 2.29 -9.21
N ARG A 297 -19.45 3.44 -9.02
CA ARG A 297 -18.06 3.63 -9.43
C ARG A 297 -17.08 2.76 -8.63
N ARG A 298 -17.27 2.65 -7.32
CA ARG A 298 -16.35 1.90 -6.44
C ARG A 298 -16.53 0.39 -6.52
N LEU A 299 -17.77 -0.07 -6.63
CA LEU A 299 -18.10 -1.49 -6.72
C LEU A 299 -18.12 -1.98 -8.16
N GLY A 300 -18.43 -1.10 -9.12
CA GLY A 300 -18.65 -1.42 -10.52
C GLY A 300 -17.53 -0.87 -11.40
N ARG A 301 -16.52 -1.72 -11.65
CA ARG A 301 -15.45 -1.53 -12.64
C ARG A 301 -14.40 -0.45 -12.30
N PRO A 302 -13.10 -0.74 -12.43
CA PRO A 302 -12.21 0.17 -13.14
C PRO A 302 -12.55 0.07 -14.64
N GLY A 303 -13.38 0.98 -15.14
CA GLY A 303 -13.41 1.29 -16.58
C GLY A 303 -12.21 2.18 -16.93
N PRO A 304 -11.69 2.14 -18.17
CA PRO A 304 -10.52 2.92 -18.54
C PRO A 304 -10.84 4.42 -18.42
N GLY A 305 -9.96 5.15 -17.75
CA GLY A 305 -9.78 6.60 -17.81
C GLY A 305 -11.01 7.47 -18.05
N ASN A 306 -11.54 8.05 -16.99
CA ASN A 306 -11.78 9.49 -16.99
C ASN A 306 -11.41 10.00 -15.61
N GLY A 307 -10.26 10.68 -15.54
CA GLY A 307 -9.93 11.50 -14.39
C GLY A 307 -10.98 12.59 -14.18
N PRO A 308 -11.02 13.24 -13.02
CA PRO A 308 -11.94 14.34 -12.78
C PRO A 308 -11.70 15.42 -13.84
N LYS A 309 -12.72 15.68 -14.66
CA LYS A 309 -12.85 16.96 -15.37
C LYS A 309 -12.93 18.02 -14.29
N ALA A 310 -11.88 18.83 -14.19
CA ALA A 310 -11.98 20.14 -13.58
C ALA A 310 -12.87 20.99 -14.50
N GLU A 311 -14.14 21.11 -14.15
CA GLU A 311 -15.02 22.17 -14.64
C GLU A 311 -15.39 22.95 -13.38
N ASP A 312 -14.77 24.12 -13.24
CA ASP A 312 -15.41 25.34 -12.73
C ASP A 312 -14.52 26.51 -13.15
N GLY A 313 -14.88 27.07 -14.29
CA GLY A 313 -14.36 28.31 -14.82
C GLY A 313 -15.43 28.87 -15.75
N ALA A 314 -16.28 29.75 -15.21
CA ALA A 314 -16.74 30.98 -15.83
C ALA A 314 -17.90 31.57 -15.02
N ASP A 315 -17.63 32.67 -14.34
CA ASP A 315 -18.52 33.83 -14.38
C ASP A 315 -17.62 35.07 -14.27
N GLU A 316 -17.07 35.48 -15.41
CA GLU A 316 -16.60 36.86 -15.59
C GLU A 316 -17.83 37.73 -15.90
N PRO A 317 -18.08 38.81 -15.14
CA PRO A 317 -19.13 39.74 -15.47
C PRO A 317 -18.70 40.61 -16.65
N SER A 318 -19.54 40.63 -17.69
CA SER A 318 -19.44 41.52 -18.83
C SER A 318 -19.53 42.98 -18.38
N ASP A 319 -18.49 43.71 -18.77
CA ASP A 319 -18.36 45.15 -18.89
C ASP A 319 -19.67 45.85 -19.31
N MET A 320 -20.16 46.75 -18.46
CA MET A 320 -21.17 47.73 -18.81
C MET A 320 -20.71 49.08 -18.25
N SER A 321 -19.86 49.73 -19.03
CA SER A 321 -19.48 51.13 -18.92
C SER A 321 -20.72 52.02 -18.83
N VAL A 322 -20.93 52.64 -17.66
CA VAL A 322 -21.84 53.77 -17.48
C VAL A 322 -20.96 55.01 -17.27
N GLU A 323 -20.96 55.88 -18.27
CA GLU A 323 -20.55 57.28 -18.16
C GLU A 323 -21.51 58.03 -17.24
N GLU A 324 -20.97 58.64 -16.17
CA GLU A 324 -21.41 59.95 -15.66
C GLU A 324 -20.59 61.03 -16.39
N PRO A 325 -20.96 62.34 -16.41
CA PRO A 325 -21.86 63.03 -15.48
C PRO A 325 -22.83 64.05 -16.12
N ALA A 326 -23.73 64.62 -15.31
CA ALA A 326 -23.88 66.09 -15.15
C ALA A 326 -25.22 66.47 -14.49
N GLU A 327 -25.11 67.11 -13.33
CA GLU A 327 -26.12 68.02 -12.79
C GLU A 327 -26.46 69.13 -13.78
N ALA A 328 -27.74 69.50 -13.87
CA ALA A 328 -28.26 70.88 -13.71
C ALA A 328 -29.58 71.07 -14.49
N GLY A 329 -30.54 71.78 -13.86
CA GLY A 329 -31.56 72.53 -14.59
C GLY A 329 -33.01 72.09 -14.39
N ARG A 330 -33.59 72.44 -13.24
CA ARG A 330 -34.96 72.96 -13.24
C ARG A 330 -34.98 74.24 -14.06
N GLU A 331 -35.90 74.37 -15.00
CA GLU A 331 -36.80 75.52 -15.22
C GLU A 331 -37.34 75.52 -16.67
N SER A 332 -38.67 75.65 -16.77
CA SER A 332 -39.51 76.01 -17.94
C SER A 332 -39.86 74.89 -18.92
#